data_AF-A0A699S5C2-F1
#
_entry.id   AF-A0A699S5C2-F1
#
_cell.length_a   1.000
_cell.length_b   1.000
_cell.length_c   1.000
_cell.angle_alpha   90.00
_cell.angle_beta   90.00
_cell.angle_gamma   90.00
#
_symmetry.space_group_name_H-M   'P 1'
#
loop_
_entity.id
_entity.type
_entity.pdbx_description
1 polymer ?
#
loop_
_entity_poly.entity_id
_entity_poly.type
_entity_poly.pdbx_seq_one_letter_code
_entity_poly.pdbx_strand_id
1 'polypeptide(L)'
;MGFSFELTAFSYPDYVGCIDSRKSTSEGIQFLGDKLVSWMSKKQNCTAMSSAEAEYVALSVSCAQVMWMRTQLQDYGFNYNKIPLYCDC
;
A
#
# COMPACT_ATOMS: atom_id res chain seq x y z
N MET A 1 21.47 -4.33 20.76
CA MET A 1 20.03 -4.68 20.78
C MET A 1 19.40 -3.87 19.67
N GLY A 2 19.45 -4.38 18.43
CA GLY A 2 19.01 -3.62 17.26
C GLY A 2 17.52 -3.76 17.10
N PHE A 3 16.78 -2.65 17.15
CA PHE A 3 15.42 -2.64 16.63
C PHE A 3 15.52 -2.93 15.13
N SER A 4 15.01 -4.08 14.68
CA SER A 4 14.86 -4.35 13.26
C SER A 4 13.71 -3.48 12.74
N PHE A 5 14.04 -2.34 12.17
CA PHE A 5 13.08 -1.43 11.55
C PHE A 5 12.62 -1.99 10.20
N GLU A 6 11.99 -3.15 10.15
CA GLU A 6 11.52 -3.72 8.88
C GLU A 6 10.33 -2.93 8.34
N LEU A 7 10.47 -2.36 7.14
CA LEU A 7 9.36 -1.71 6.44
C LEU A 7 8.47 -2.80 5.83
N THR A 8 7.21 -2.87 6.24
CA THR A 8 6.20 -3.80 5.70
C THR A 8 4.98 -3.04 5.23
N ALA A 9 4.39 -3.47 4.12
CA ALA A 9 3.19 -2.85 3.59
C ALA A 9 2.08 -3.87 3.31
N PHE A 10 0.85 -3.44 3.52
CA PHE A 10 -0.38 -4.17 3.22
C PHE A 10 -1.20 -3.34 2.24
N SER A 11 -1.90 -4.01 1.32
CA SER A 11 -2.83 -3.42 0.37
C SER A 11 -4.16 -4.15 0.45
N TYR A 12 -5.24 -3.38 0.49
CA TYR A 12 -6.61 -3.87 0.56
C TYR A 12 -7.39 -3.28 -0.63
N PRO A 13 -7.65 -4.07 -1.67
CA PRO A 13 -8.48 -3.67 -2.79
C PRO A 13 -9.96 -3.82 -2.43
N ASP A 14 -10.72 -2.72 -2.50
CA ASP A 14 -12.18 -2.78 -2.39
C ASP A 14 -12.81 -2.74 -3.79
N TYR A 15 -13.39 -3.85 -4.21
CA TYR A 15 -14.13 -3.96 -5.47
C TYR A 15 -15.62 -3.57 -5.34
N VAL A 16 -16.21 -3.64 -4.15
CA VAL A 16 -17.69 -3.66 -3.97
C VAL A 16 -18.23 -2.38 -3.30
N GLY A 17 -17.38 -1.51 -2.75
CA GLY A 17 -17.80 -0.41 -1.87
C GLY A 17 -18.65 0.73 -2.46
N CYS A 18 -19.00 0.76 -3.76
CA CYS A 18 -19.83 1.85 -4.27
C CYS A 18 -20.78 1.47 -5.42
N ILE A 19 -21.99 1.02 -5.06
CA ILE A 19 -23.11 0.78 -5.99
C ILE A 19 -23.47 2.04 -6.80
N ASP A 20 -23.29 3.24 -6.22
CA ASP A 20 -23.65 4.52 -6.86
C ASP A 20 -22.60 5.04 -7.87
N SER A 21 -21.33 4.63 -7.80
CA SER A 21 -20.28 5.16 -8.71
C SER A 21 -19.39 4.13 -9.39
N ARG A 22 -19.50 2.83 -9.04
CA ARG A 22 -18.58 1.76 -9.47
C ARG A 22 -17.10 2.12 -9.32
N LYS A 23 -16.74 2.99 -8.37
CA LYS A 23 -15.35 3.39 -8.11
C LYS A 23 -14.89 2.65 -6.86
N SER A 24 -13.91 1.79 -7.06
CA SER A 24 -13.22 1.04 -6.01
C SER A 24 -12.44 1.97 -5.07
N THR A 25 -12.20 1.53 -3.84
CA THR A 25 -11.29 2.19 -2.91
C THR A 25 -10.05 1.33 -2.76
N SER A 26 -8.87 1.92 -2.90
CA SER A 26 -7.61 1.25 -2.60
C SER A 26 -7.14 1.71 -1.24
N GLU A 27 -7.02 0.78 -0.30
CA GLU A 27 -6.43 1.05 1.01
C GLU A 27 -5.05 0.41 1.12
N GLY A 28 -4.22 1.02 1.95
CA GLY A 28 -2.88 0.54 2.20
C GLY A 28 -2.39 0.97 3.57
N ILE A 29 -1.64 0.09 4.22
CA ILE A 29 -1.09 0.30 5.56
C ILE A 29 0.38 0.02 5.51
N GLN A 30 1.19 0.89 6.11
CA GLN A 30 2.64 0.72 6.17
C GLN A 30 3.12 0.74 7.62
N PHE A 31 3.92 -0.27 7.94
CA PHE A 31 4.53 -0.49 9.24
C PHE A 31 6.05 -0.33 9.15
N LEU A 32 6.65 0.23 10.19
CA LEU A 32 8.10 0.24 10.39
C LEU A 32 8.39 -0.51 11.70
N GLY A 33 8.90 -1.74 11.59
CA GLY A 33 8.81 -2.71 12.68
C GLY A 33 7.34 -2.95 13.05
N ASP A 34 7.02 -2.90 14.34
CA ASP A 34 5.65 -3.11 14.83
C ASP A 34 4.80 -1.81 14.87
N LYS A 35 5.32 -0.70 14.35
CA LYS A 35 4.66 0.61 14.43
C LYS A 35 3.99 0.97 13.11
N LEU A 36 2.69 1.26 13.16
CA LEU A 36 1.98 1.87 12.02
C LEU A 36 2.51 3.29 11.83
N VAL A 37 3.07 3.55 10.65
CA VAL A 37 3.70 4.85 10.31
C VAL A 37 2.95 5.56 9.19
N SER A 38 2.18 4.85 8.39
CA SER A 38 1.38 5.45 7.32
C SER A 38 0.16 4.60 6.99
N TRP A 39 -0.89 5.28 6.54
CA TRP A 39 -2.14 4.71 6.04
C TRP A 39 -2.56 5.52 4.82
N MET A 40 -3.10 4.84 3.81
CA MET A 40 -3.75 5.46 2.66
C MET A 40 -5.13 4.87 2.45
N SER A 41 -6.08 5.71 2.06
CA SER A 41 -7.36 5.31 1.49
C SER A 41 -7.61 6.20 0.29
N LYS A 42 -7.55 5.62 -0.91
CA LYS A 42 -7.63 6.35 -2.18
C LYS A 42 -8.76 5.79 -3.01
N LYS A 43 -9.77 6.62 -3.26
CA LYS A 43 -10.81 6.31 -4.24
C LYS A 43 -10.18 6.23 -5.63
N GLN A 44 -10.38 5.12 -6.32
CA GLN A 44 -9.90 4.93 -7.68
C GLN A 44 -10.62 5.91 -8.61
N ASN A 45 -9.84 6.57 -9.47
CA ASN A 45 -10.38 7.49 -10.48
C ASN A 45 -11.10 6.72 -11.59
N CYS A 46 -10.62 5.51 -11.89
CA CYS A 46 -11.22 4.60 -12.85
C CYS A 46 -12.13 3.59 -12.15
N THR A 47 -13.20 3.21 -12.83
CA THR A 47 -14.05 2.09 -12.46
C THR A 47 -13.32 0.80 -12.82
N ALA A 48 -12.94 0.00 -11.82
CA ALA A 48 -12.41 -1.33 -12.05
C ALA A 48 -13.54 -2.20 -12.63
N MET A 49 -13.28 -2.85 -13.77
CA MET A 49 -14.23 -3.73 -14.43
C MET A 49 -14.16 -5.17 -13.88
N SER A 50 -13.14 -5.49 -13.08
CA SER A 50 -12.94 -6.78 -12.42
C SER A 50 -12.24 -6.64 -11.06
N SER A 51 -12.32 -7.66 -10.21
CA SER A 51 -11.59 -7.70 -8.94
C SER A 51 -10.06 -7.69 -9.16
N ALA A 52 -9.57 -8.45 -10.14
CA ALA A 52 -8.15 -8.49 -10.49
C ALA A 52 -7.60 -7.12 -10.91
N GLU A 53 -8.40 -6.31 -11.62
CA GLU A 53 -8.03 -4.94 -11.95
C GLU A 53 -7.99 -4.05 -10.70
N ALA A 54 -8.98 -4.18 -9.80
CA ALA A 54 -9.00 -3.45 -8.53
C ALA A 54 -7.80 -3.80 -7.64
N GLU A 55 -7.44 -5.08 -7.57
CA GLU A 55 -6.24 -5.61 -6.88
C GLU A 55 -4.96 -5.04 -7.46
N TYR A 56 -4.80 -5.10 -8.78
CA TYR A 56 -3.62 -4.54 -9.44
C TYR A 56 -3.48 -3.04 -9.21
N VAL A 57 -4.59 -2.29 -9.27
CA VAL A 57 -4.57 -0.85 -9.00
C VAL A 57 -4.20 -0.59 -7.54
N ALA A 58 -4.78 -1.31 -6.59
CA ALA A 58 -4.44 -1.15 -5.16
C ALA A 58 -2.96 -1.44 -4.89
N LEU A 59 -2.44 -2.54 -5.44
CA LEU A 59 -1.02 -2.91 -5.38
C LEU A 59 -0.11 -1.83 -5.98
N SER A 60 -0.48 -1.28 -7.14
CA SER A 60 0.32 -0.24 -7.80
C SER A 60 0.41 1.03 -6.95
N VAL A 61 -0.68 1.41 -6.30
CA VAL A 61 -0.78 2.60 -5.46
C VAL A 61 -0.01 2.40 -4.15
N SER A 62 -0.14 1.22 -3.52
CA SER A 62 0.65 0.87 -2.32
C SER A 62 2.14 0.78 -2.62
N CYS A 63 2.53 0.18 -3.76
CA CYS A 63 3.92 0.09 -4.20
C CYS A 63 4.55 1.48 -4.39
N ALA A 64 3.85 2.43 -5.01
CA ALA A 64 4.33 3.80 -5.15
C ALA A 64 4.57 4.47 -3.80
N GLN A 65 3.68 4.27 -2.83
CA GLN A 65 3.85 4.81 -1.47
C GLN A 65 5.05 4.18 -0.76
N VAL A 66 5.21 2.86 -0.85
CA VAL A 66 6.35 2.13 -0.28
C VAL A 66 7.68 2.60 -0.88
N MET A 67 7.73 2.80 -2.20
CA MET A 67 8.93 3.31 -2.88
C MET A 67 9.27 4.73 -2.40
N TRP A 68 8.26 5.60 -2.25
CA TRP A 68 8.48 6.93 -1.69
C TRP A 68 9.03 6.87 -0.26
N MET A 69 8.45 6.03 0.61
CA MET A 69 8.93 5.83 1.98
C MET A 69 10.36 5.28 2.01
N ARG A 70 10.68 4.32 1.14
CA ARG A 70 12.03 3.78 1.01
C ARG A 70 13.03 4.87 0.66
N THR A 71 12.73 5.72 -0.32
CA THR A 71 13.61 6.83 -0.70
C THR A 71 13.83 7.80 0.46
N GLN A 72 12.77 8.17 1.19
CA GLN A 72 12.89 9.03 2.37
C GLN A 72 13.75 8.38 3.46
N LEU A 73 13.58 7.08 3.71
CA LEU A 73 14.40 6.36 4.69
C LEU A 73 15.87 6.25 4.26
N GLN A 74 16.13 6.15 2.96
CA GLN A 74 17.50 6.18 2.41
C GLN A 74 18.19 7.52 2.67
N ASP A 75 17.47 8.64 2.58
CA ASP A 75 18.00 9.98 2.91
C ASP A 75 18.41 10.08 4.39
N TYR A 76 17.75 9.33 5.27
CA TYR A 76 18.11 9.20 6.70
C TYR A 76 19.17 8.13 6.98
N GLY A 77 19.72 7.48 5.95
CA GLY A 77 20.77 6.45 6.09
C GLY A 77 20.25 5.03 6.32
N PHE A 78 18.93 4.79 6.23
CA PHE A 78 18.34 3.45 6.32
C PHE A 78 18.13 2.86 4.93
N ASN A 79 18.80 1.76 4.62
CA ASN A 79 18.70 1.11 3.32
C ASN A 79 17.91 -0.21 3.39
N TYR A 80 16.69 -0.19 2.85
CA TYR A 80 15.82 -1.37 2.74
C TYR A 80 15.86 -1.94 1.33
N ASN A 81 16.52 -3.07 1.13
CA ASN A 81 16.64 -3.71 -0.20
C ASN A 81 15.44 -4.58 -0.56
N LYS A 82 14.75 -5.11 0.44
CA LYS A 82 13.58 -5.97 0.29
C LYS A 82 12.50 -5.45 1.23
N ILE A 83 11.34 -5.14 0.68
CA ILE A 83 10.18 -4.66 1.42
C ILE A 83 9.03 -5.60 1.06
N PRO A 84 8.52 -6.41 2.00
CA PRO A 84 7.33 -7.22 1.75
C PRO A 84 6.11 -6.32 1.54
N LEU A 85 5.39 -6.57 0.46
CA LEU A 85 4.10 -5.98 0.14
C LEU A 85 3.08 -7.11 0.06
N TYR A 86 2.15 -7.15 1.01
CA TYR A 86 1.06 -8.12 1.07
C TYR A 86 -0.20 -7.51 0.45
N CYS A 87 -0.95 -8.33 -0.30
CA CYS A 87 -2.28 -7.99 -0.79
C CYS A 87 -3.25 -8.96 -0.16
N ASP A 88 -4.29 -8.46 0.48
CA ASP A 88 -5.38 -9.28 1.02
C ASP A 88 -6.52 -9.26 -0.01
N CYS A 89 -6.59 -10.31 -0.83
CA CYS A 89 -7.57 -10.48 -1.92
C CYS A 89 -8.75 -11.33 -1.46
#